data_AF-A0A8J4LAH4-F1
#
_entry.id   AF-A0A8J4LAH4-F1
#
_cell.length_a   1.000
_cell.length_b   1.000
_cell.length_c   1.000
_cell.angle_alpha   90.00
_cell.angle_beta   90.00
_cell.angle_gamma   90.00
#
_symmetry.space_group_name_H-M   'P 1'
#
loop_
_entity.id
_entity.type
_entity.pdbx_description
1 polymer ?
#
loop_
_entity_poly.entity_id
_entity_poly.type
_entity_poly.pdbx_seq_one_letter_code
_entity_poly.pdbx_strand_id
1 'polypeptide(L)'
;QARKMLVLLPDIMETQQNANTDNKMKALLVFQNVMGRTKRKEASPTALQLVDKLLPLFDDESSQLRELSICLFKDVMQMVVGNDKRQMKKNVRRSLLPLFFHMSDQSESVAK
;
A
#
# COMPACT_ATOMS: atom_id res chain seq x y z
N GLN A 1 21.42 -5.60 -2.68
CA GLN A 1 20.69 -5.95 -1.45
C GLN A 1 19.19 -5.66 -1.52
N ALA A 2 18.73 -4.51 -2.04
CA ALA A 2 17.30 -4.14 -2.10
C ALA A 2 16.37 -5.20 -2.72
N ARG A 3 16.81 -5.90 -3.78
CA ARG A 3 16.00 -6.98 -4.40
C ARG A 3 15.56 -8.09 -3.45
N LYS A 4 16.38 -8.45 -2.46
CA LYS A 4 16.03 -9.49 -1.47
C LYS A 4 14.97 -8.99 -0.48
N MET A 5 14.89 -7.68 -0.23
CA MET A 5 13.88 -7.12 0.67
C MET A 5 12.52 -7.00 -0.02
N LEU A 6 12.50 -6.67 -1.32
CA LEU A 6 11.25 -6.52 -2.10
C LEU A 6 10.37 -7.76 -2.08
N VAL A 7 10.98 -8.93 -2.19
CA VAL A 7 10.24 -10.21 -2.21
C VAL A 7 9.60 -10.55 -0.88
N LEU A 8 10.10 -9.97 0.22
CA LEU A 8 9.60 -10.23 1.57
C LEU A 8 8.47 -9.28 1.97
N LEU A 9 8.32 -8.12 1.32
CA LEU A 9 7.35 -7.12 1.73
C LEU A 9 5.89 -7.66 1.75
N PRO A 10 5.44 -8.43 0.74
CA PRO A 10 4.09 -8.99 0.76
C PRO A 10 3.85 -9.96 1.93
N ASP A 11 4.85 -10.78 2.28
CA ASP A 11 4.77 -11.73 3.40
C ASP A 11 4.79 -11.00 4.75
N ILE A 12 5.61 -9.96 4.87
CA ILE A 12 5.63 -9.07 6.03
C ILE A 12 4.26 -8.41 6.20
N MET A 13 3.64 -7.94 5.12
CA MET A 13 2.30 -7.33 5.16
C MET A 13 1.23 -8.32 5.64
N GLU A 14 1.34 -9.57 5.22
CA GLU A 14 0.40 -10.63 5.61
C GLU A 14 0.54 -11.03 7.08
N THR A 15 1.78 -11.20 7.55
CA THR A 15 2.05 -11.60 8.95
C THR A 15 1.73 -10.52 9.99
N GLN A 16 1.65 -9.25 9.58
CA GLN A 16 1.40 -8.13 10.50
C GLN A 16 -0.05 -7.69 10.60
N GLN A 17 -1.01 -8.41 10.00
CA GLN A 17 -2.44 -8.06 10.10
C GLN A 17 -2.94 -7.95 11.55
N ASN A 18 -2.39 -8.77 12.46
CA ASN A 18 -2.72 -8.78 13.89
C ASN A 18 -1.71 -8.01 14.76
N ALA A 19 -0.74 -7.32 14.15
CA ALA A 19 0.20 -6.49 14.89
C ALA A 19 -0.50 -5.23 15.43
N ASN A 20 0.08 -4.61 16.47
CA ASN A 20 -0.39 -3.32 16.94
C ASN A 20 -0.18 -2.22 15.87
N THR A 21 -0.89 -1.11 16.02
CA THR A 21 -0.89 0.01 15.07
C THR A 21 0.52 0.55 14.80
N ASP A 22 1.34 0.74 15.83
CA ASP A 22 2.70 1.27 15.69
C ASP A 22 3.60 0.36 14.83
N ASN A 23 3.52 -0.96 15.01
CA ASN A 23 4.25 -1.93 14.20
C ASN A 23 3.78 -1.89 12.73
N LYS A 24 2.46 -1.83 12.49
CA LYS A 24 1.90 -1.70 11.14
C LYS A 24 2.42 -0.42 10.47
N MET A 25 2.38 0.72 11.16
CA MET A 25 2.87 2.00 10.64
C MET A 25 4.36 1.93 10.27
N LYS A 26 5.20 1.38 11.16
CA LYS A 26 6.63 1.17 10.89
C LYS A 26 6.86 0.29 9.66
N ALA A 27 6.07 -0.78 9.48
CA ALA A 27 6.16 -1.61 8.29
C ALA A 27 5.78 -0.85 7.02
N LEU A 28 4.70 -0.07 7.02
CA LEU A 28 4.33 0.75 5.86
C LEU A 28 5.42 1.78 5.50
N LEU A 29 6.04 2.41 6.50
CA LEU A 29 7.17 3.32 6.29
C LEU A 29 8.39 2.61 5.70
N VAL A 30 8.68 1.38 6.13
CA VAL A 30 9.73 0.55 5.52
C VAL A 30 9.37 0.23 4.07
N PHE A 31 8.10 -0.10 3.79
CA PHE A 31 7.65 -0.39 2.42
C PHE A 31 7.80 0.82 1.51
N GLN A 32 7.35 2.00 1.94
CA GLN A 32 7.55 3.25 1.19
C GLN A 32 9.02 3.50 0.89
N ASN A 33 9.91 3.35 1.89
CA ASN A 33 11.34 3.54 1.71
C ASN A 33 11.97 2.54 0.72
N VAL A 34 11.66 1.25 0.87
CA VAL A 34 12.22 0.19 0.01
C VAL A 34 11.70 0.34 -1.42
N MET A 35 10.40 0.57 -1.57
CA MET A 35 9.75 0.71 -2.88
C MET A 35 10.19 1.99 -3.59
N GLY A 36 10.28 3.12 -2.88
CA GLY A 36 10.72 4.41 -3.42
C GLY A 36 12.19 4.44 -3.88
N ARG A 37 13.05 3.59 -3.31
CA ARG A 37 14.46 3.45 -3.72
C ARG A 37 14.70 2.39 -4.79
N THR A 38 13.65 1.69 -5.21
CA THR A 38 13.74 0.59 -6.16
C THR A 38 13.36 1.06 -7.57
N LYS A 39 14.11 0.61 -8.59
CA LYS A 39 13.75 0.86 -9.99
C LYS A 39 12.36 0.29 -10.26
N ARG A 40 11.48 1.07 -10.90
CA ARG A 40 10.09 0.66 -11.18
C ARG A 40 9.93 -0.73 -11.78
N LYS A 41 10.80 -1.11 -12.73
CA LYS A 41 10.77 -2.45 -13.36
C LYS A 41 10.99 -3.58 -12.34
N GLU A 42 11.80 -3.34 -11.31
CA GLU A 42 12.09 -4.31 -10.25
C GLU A 42 11.01 -4.32 -9.17
N ALA A 43 10.41 -3.15 -8.88
CA ALA A 43 9.35 -3.02 -7.88
C ALA A 43 7.97 -3.50 -8.38
N SER A 44 7.75 -3.52 -9.70
CA SER A 44 6.43 -3.74 -10.32
C SER A 44 5.71 -5.03 -9.84
N PRO A 45 6.38 -6.21 -9.76
CA PRO A 45 5.72 -7.43 -9.27
C PRO A 45 5.33 -7.34 -7.80
N THR A 46 6.18 -6.74 -6.96
CA THR A 46 5.89 -6.53 -5.52
C THR A 46 4.76 -5.52 -5.34
N ALA A 47 4.74 -4.44 -6.11
CA ALA A 47 3.68 -3.43 -6.07
C ALA A 47 2.30 -4.05 -6.36
N LEU A 48 2.23 -4.98 -7.32
CA LEU A 48 1.00 -5.73 -7.60
C LEU A 48 0.52 -6.60 -6.44
N GLN A 49 1.43 -7.17 -5.66
CA GLN A 49 1.05 -8.01 -4.52
C GLN A 49 0.66 -7.19 -3.30
N LEU A 50 1.28 -6.02 -3.12
CA LEU A 50 0.99 -5.12 -2.00
C LEU A 50 -0.36 -4.42 -2.15
N VAL A 51 -0.76 -4.03 -3.36
CA VAL A 51 -1.92 -3.14 -3.56
C VAL A 51 -3.21 -3.68 -2.92
N ASP A 52 -3.53 -4.97 -3.09
CA ASP A 52 -4.74 -5.57 -2.51
C ASP A 52 -4.61 -5.77 -0.99
N LYS A 53 -3.39 -5.97 -0.48
CA LYS A 53 -3.12 -6.16 0.95
C LYS A 53 -3.24 -4.85 1.74
N LEU A 54 -3.19 -3.69 1.08
CA LEU A 54 -3.36 -2.39 1.71
C LEU A 54 -4.84 -2.01 1.95
N LEU A 55 -5.77 -2.56 1.16
CA LEU A 55 -7.20 -2.20 1.26
C LEU A 55 -7.77 -2.36 2.67
N PRO A 56 -7.52 -3.45 3.42
CA PRO A 56 -8.05 -3.59 4.77
C PRO A 56 -7.58 -2.51 5.76
N LEU A 57 -6.47 -1.83 5.48
CA LEU A 57 -5.96 -0.76 6.34
C LEU A 57 -6.64 0.58 6.10
N PHE A 58 -7.43 0.70 5.03
CA PHE A 58 -8.19 1.93 4.76
C PHE A 58 -9.23 2.14 5.84
N ASP A 59 -9.81 1.08 6.40
CA ASP A 59 -10.84 1.15 7.44
C ASP A 59 -10.28 0.97 8.87
N ASP A 60 -8.96 1.14 9.07
CA ASP A 60 -8.34 1.02 10.41
C ASP A 60 -8.81 2.16 11.33
N GLU A 61 -8.94 1.89 12.64
CA GLU A 61 -9.37 2.89 13.63
C GLU A 61 -8.40 4.07 13.71
N SER A 62 -7.11 3.83 13.50
CA SER A 62 -6.09 4.86 13.49
C SER A 62 -6.11 5.66 12.19
N SER A 63 -6.45 6.96 12.28
CA SER A 63 -6.41 7.87 11.14
C SER A 63 -5.04 7.95 10.48
N GLN A 64 -3.96 7.88 11.27
CA GLN A 64 -2.60 7.89 10.75
C GLN A 64 -2.29 6.64 9.93
N LEU A 65 -2.84 5.48 10.32
CA LEU A 65 -2.65 4.23 9.59
C LEU A 65 -3.50 4.21 8.30
N ARG A 66 -4.72 4.75 8.35
CA ARG A 66 -5.53 5.01 7.14
C ARG A 66 -4.78 5.90 6.15
N GLU A 67 -4.29 7.05 6.62
CA GLU A 67 -3.53 8.00 5.79
C GLU A 67 -2.29 7.35 5.16
N LEU A 68 -1.46 6.68 5.97
CA LEU A 68 -0.24 6.03 5.48
C LEU A 68 -0.54 4.93 4.46
N SER A 69 -1.58 4.13 4.69
CA SER A 69 -1.96 3.05 3.77
C SER A 69 -2.52 3.59 2.45
N ILE A 70 -3.33 4.65 2.46
CA ILE A 70 -3.83 5.32 1.26
C ILE A 70 -2.69 5.99 0.49
N CYS A 71 -1.75 6.65 1.17
CA CYS A 71 -0.57 7.23 0.55
C CYS A 71 0.31 6.16 -0.12
N LEU A 72 0.63 5.07 0.60
CA LEU A 72 1.40 3.98 0.03
C LEU A 72 0.65 3.29 -1.11
N PHE A 73 -0.68 3.15 -1.03
CA PHE A 73 -1.50 2.62 -2.11
C PHE A 73 -1.33 3.44 -3.40
N LYS A 74 -1.39 4.77 -3.26
CA LYS A 74 -1.14 5.72 -4.37
C LYS A 74 0.26 5.54 -4.96
N ASP A 75 1.27 5.36 -4.13
CA ASP A 75 2.65 5.15 -4.60
C ASP A 75 2.79 3.82 -5.37
N VAL A 76 2.31 2.70 -4.81
CA VAL A 76 2.46 1.38 -5.44
C VAL A 76 1.67 1.27 -6.74
N MET A 77 0.47 1.89 -6.84
CA MET A 77 -0.29 1.90 -8.09
C MET A 77 0.46 2.65 -9.21
N GLN A 78 1.27 3.64 -8.86
CA GLN A 78 2.06 4.41 -9.81
C GLN A 78 3.35 3.71 -10.21
N MET A 79 3.82 2.70 -9.48
CA MET A 79 5.10 2.03 -9.74
C MET A 79 5.04 1.00 -10.88
N VAL A 80 3.89 0.37 -11.13
CA VAL A 80 3.78 -0.73 -12.10
C VAL A 80 4.10 -0.34 -13.55
N VAL A 81 4.66 -1.28 -14.32
CA VAL A 81 5.07 -1.10 -15.72
C VAL A 81 4.65 -2.28 -16.59
N GLY A 82 4.61 -2.09 -17.92
CA GLY A 82 4.32 -3.17 -18.87
C GLY A 82 3.00 -3.90 -18.60
N ASN A 83 3.04 -5.24 -18.61
CA ASN A 83 1.87 -6.10 -18.43
C ASN A 83 1.21 -5.93 -17.05
N ASP A 84 1.97 -5.54 -16.03
CA ASP A 84 1.48 -5.37 -14.66
C ASP A 84 0.44 -4.24 -14.57
N LYS A 85 0.50 -3.23 -15.45
CA LYS A 85 -0.51 -2.16 -15.50
C LYS A 85 -1.92 -2.69 -15.71
N ARG A 86 -2.09 -3.78 -16.46
CA ARG A 86 -3.42 -4.37 -16.71
C ARG A 86 -3.99 -5.00 -15.45
N GLN A 87 -3.16 -5.70 -14.67
CA GLN A 87 -3.58 -6.30 -13.42
C GLN A 87 -3.83 -5.23 -12.35
N MET A 88 -2.95 -4.23 -12.26
CA MET A 88 -3.12 -3.12 -11.33
C MET A 88 -4.46 -2.40 -11.51
N LYS A 89 -4.90 -2.18 -12.75
CA LYS A 89 -6.23 -1.59 -13.02
C LYS A 89 -7.39 -2.39 -12.41
N LYS A 90 -7.29 -3.73 -12.35
CA LYS A 90 -8.34 -4.56 -11.73
C LYS A 90 -8.34 -4.38 -10.21
N ASN A 91 -7.16 -4.33 -9.60
CA ASN A 91 -7.00 -4.16 -8.16
C ASN A 91 -7.45 -2.75 -7.72
N VAL A 92 -7.04 -1.71 -8.45
CA VAL A 92 -7.47 -0.31 -8.19
C VAL A 92 -8.99 -0.15 -8.29
N ARG A 93 -9.68 -0.87 -9.17
CA ARG A 93 -11.15 -0.80 -9.21
C ARG A 93 -11.81 -1.22 -7.90
N ARG A 94 -11.22 -2.14 -7.15
CA ARG A 94 -11.75 -2.59 -5.85
C ARG A 94 -11.56 -1.56 -4.75
N SER A 95 -10.57 -0.68 -4.87
CA SER A 95 -10.32 0.37 -3.89
C SER A 95 -11.15 1.63 -4.12
N LEU A 96 -11.78 1.80 -5.29
CA LEU A 96 -12.53 3.03 -5.61
C LEU A 96 -13.66 3.31 -4.63
N LEU A 97 -14.41 2.29 -4.22
CA LEU A 97 -15.53 2.48 -3.28
C LEU A 97 -15.04 2.83 -1.87
N PRO A 98 -14.09 2.09 -1.26
CA PRO A 98 -13.47 2.51 0.00
C PRO A 98 -12.90 3.94 -0.06
N LEU A 99 -12.13 4.27 -1.10
CA LEU A 99 -11.55 5.61 -1.27
C LEU A 99 -12.63 6.70 -1.38
N PHE A 100 -13.75 6.41 -2.06
CA PHE A 100 -14.86 7.34 -2.14
C PHE A 100 -15.45 7.68 -0.77
N PHE A 101 -15.59 6.68 0.13
CA PHE A 101 -16.04 6.95 1.49
C PHE A 101 -15.03 7.78 2.30
N HIS A 102 -13.73 7.56 2.10
CA HIS A 102 -12.69 8.34 2.80
C HIS A 102 -12.60 9.81 2.35
N MET A 103 -13.16 10.19 1.19
CA MET A 103 -13.29 11.61 0.83
C MET A 103 -14.15 12.42 1.84
N SER A 104 -14.88 11.74 2.72
CA SER A 104 -15.66 12.33 3.82
C SER A 104 -15.16 11.89 5.21
N ASP A 105 -13.90 11.45 5.33
CA ASP A 105 -13.31 11.06 6.60
C ASP A 105 -13.26 12.24 7.58
N GLN A 106 -13.42 11.95 8.88
CA GLN A 106 -13.33 12.96 9.93
C GLN A 106 -11.90 13.52 10.05
N SER A 107 -10.91 12.72 9.69
CA SER A 107 -9.52 13.16 9.64
C SER A 107 -9.25 13.84 8.31
N GLU A 108 -9.00 15.14 8.37
CA GLU A 108 -8.72 15.97 7.18
C GLU A 108 -7.51 15.47 6.37
N SER A 109 -6.54 14.81 7.01
CA SER A 109 -5.39 14.24 6.29
C SER A 109 -5.74 13.00 5.47
N VAL A 110 -6.80 12.27 5.85
CA VAL A 110 -7.32 11.12 5.12
C VAL A 110 -8.26 11.55 3.98
N ALA A 111 -9.03 12.64 4.18
CA ALA A 111 -10.00 13.13 3.20
C ALA A 111 -9.41 13.94 2.02
N LYS A 112 -8.08 14.08 1.94
CA LYS A 112 -7.35 14.89 0.95
C LYS A 112 -6.94 14.14 -0.32
#